data_AF-A0A0P8AFC9-F1
#
_entry.id   AF-A0A0P8AFC9-F1
#
_cell.length_a   1.000
_cell.length_b   1.000
_cell.length_c   1.000
_cell.angle_alpha   90.00
_cell.angle_beta   90.00
_cell.angle_gamma   90.00
#
_symmetry.space_group_name_H-M   'P 1'
#
loop_
_entity.id
_entity.type
_entity.pdbx_description
1 polymer ?
#
loop_
_entity_poly.entity_id
_entity_poly.type
_entity_poly.pdbx_seq_one_letter_code
_entity_poly.pdbx_strand_id
1 'polypeptide(L)'
;MGFEEYIAAREFLGTIGQPVITYILIISLFQGIFSILYLIKKNSRYYDYLIKCLYISTGLYLTGFLMLAWFHVQIYDTVLIEYPAALRQMIPVENSRIAAPLWIESEKLYFWAMCASIFAMTVTKRKDIMSFLGVILSIFFRCCIFFLKSFQRPSSDSEW
;
A
#
# COMPACT_ATOMS: atom_id res chain seq x y z
N MET A 1 18.10 -13.25 10.99
CA MET A 1 17.36 -14.18 10.13
C MET A 1 18.25 -14.49 8.94
N GLY A 2 18.45 -15.76 8.58
CA GLY A 2 19.13 -16.12 7.33
C GLY A 2 18.33 -15.66 6.11
N PHE A 3 18.94 -15.68 4.92
CA PHE A 3 18.27 -15.35 3.66
C PHE A 3 16.94 -16.14 3.45
N GLU A 4 16.90 -17.40 3.89
CA GLU A 4 15.71 -18.25 3.90
C GLU A 4 14.56 -17.69 4.76
N GLU A 5 14.88 -17.16 5.94
CA GLU A 5 13.86 -16.60 6.84
C GLU A 5 13.34 -15.25 6.32
N TYR A 6 14.16 -14.48 5.60
CA TYR A 6 13.71 -13.30 4.85
C TYR A 6 12.72 -13.68 3.73
N ILE A 7 13.01 -14.74 2.96
CA ILE A 7 12.11 -15.23 1.92
C ILE A 7 10.78 -15.69 2.54
N ALA A 8 10.83 -16.44 3.63
CA ALA A 8 9.63 -16.89 4.35
C ALA A 8 8.79 -15.72 4.88
N ALA A 9 9.42 -14.70 5.46
CA ALA A 9 8.72 -13.51 5.95
C ALA A 9 8.10 -12.68 4.80
N ARG A 10 8.78 -12.58 3.66
CA ARG A 10 8.25 -11.94 2.45
C ARG A 10 7.06 -12.71 1.88
N GLU A 11 7.15 -14.03 1.81
CA GLU A 11 6.07 -14.88 1.32
C GLU A 11 4.84 -14.77 2.22
N PHE A 12 5.04 -14.82 3.54
CA PHE A 12 3.99 -14.61 4.53
C PHE A 12 3.28 -13.25 4.35
N LEU A 13 4.05 -12.17 4.17
CA LEU A 13 3.51 -10.84 3.91
C LEU A 13 2.74 -10.79 2.57
N GLY A 14 3.20 -11.53 1.56
CA GLY A 14 2.49 -11.71 0.29
C GLY A 14 1.14 -12.43 0.47
N THR A 15 1.12 -13.54 1.20
CA THR A 15 -0.09 -14.33 1.46
C THR A 15 -1.14 -13.53 2.22
N ILE A 16 -0.73 -12.74 3.21
CA ILE A 16 -1.64 -11.90 4.00
C ILE A 16 -1.98 -10.58 3.28
N GLY A 17 -1.05 -10.01 2.50
CA GLY A 17 -1.25 -8.75 1.81
C GLY A 17 -2.27 -8.82 0.67
N GLN A 18 -2.31 -9.94 -0.08
CA GLN A 18 -3.25 -10.13 -1.19
C GLN A 18 -4.73 -10.00 -0.80
N PRO A 19 -5.24 -10.66 0.26
CA PRO A 19 -6.63 -10.47 0.68
C PRO A 19 -6.89 -9.03 1.14
N VAL A 20 -5.96 -8.38 1.86
CA VAL A 20 -6.11 -6.98 2.27
C VAL A 20 -6.26 -6.06 1.06
N ILE A 21 -5.40 -6.21 0.05
CA ILE A 21 -5.49 -5.44 -1.21
C ILE A 21 -6.83 -5.70 -1.92
N THR A 22 -7.28 -6.95 -1.94
CA THR A 22 -8.56 -7.33 -2.56
C THR A 22 -9.75 -6.68 -1.85
N TYR A 23 -9.74 -6.66 -0.51
CA TYR A 23 -10.76 -5.96 0.26
C TYR A 23 -10.73 -4.45 0.01
N ILE A 24 -9.55 -3.82 -0.03
CA ILE A 24 -9.43 -2.40 -0.36
C ILE A 24 -10.03 -2.12 -1.74
N LEU A 25 -9.76 -2.97 -2.74
CA LEU A 25 -10.31 -2.82 -4.08
C LEU A 25 -11.84 -2.89 -4.09
N ILE A 26 -12.43 -3.89 -3.43
CA ILE A 26 -13.89 -4.05 -3.32
C ILE A 26 -14.52 -2.84 -2.62
N ILE A 27 -13.96 -2.43 -1.48
CA ILE A 27 -14.46 -1.28 -0.72
C ILE A 27 -14.31 0.03 -1.50
N SER A 28 -13.21 0.21 -2.26
CA SER A 28 -13.02 1.39 -3.11
C SER A 28 -14.07 1.47 -4.22
N LEU A 29 -14.53 0.33 -4.73
CA LEU A 29 -15.58 0.26 -5.75
C LEU A 29 -16.93 0.68 -5.14
N PHE A 30 -17.28 0.14 -3.98
CA PHE A 30 -18.48 0.57 -3.25
C PHE A 30 -18.43 2.05 -2.84
N GLN A 31 -17.27 2.55 -2.41
CA GLN A 31 -17.05 3.96 -2.10
C GLN A 31 -17.37 4.85 -3.31
N GLY A 32 -16.88 4.48 -4.51
CA GLY A 32 -17.18 5.18 -5.75
C GLY A 32 -18.66 5.16 -6.09
N ILE A 33 -19.32 4.00 -5.98
CA ILE A 33 -20.76 3.84 -6.24
C ILE A 33 -21.58 4.72 -5.29
N PHE A 34 -21.35 4.64 -3.98
CA PHE A 34 -22.11 5.42 -3.00
C PHE A 34 -21.88 6.92 -3.15
N SER A 35 -20.66 7.33 -3.51
CA SER A 35 -20.38 8.73 -3.83
C SER A 35 -21.20 9.23 -5.03
N ILE A 36 -21.21 8.50 -6.15
CA ILE A 36 -21.98 8.87 -7.34
C ILE A 36 -23.48 8.88 -7.02
N LEU A 37 -23.98 7.87 -6.30
CA LEU A 37 -25.38 7.79 -5.89
C LEU A 37 -25.78 8.97 -4.99
N TYR A 38 -24.91 9.41 -4.09
CA TYR A 38 -25.15 10.61 -3.29
C TYR A 38 -25.21 11.86 -4.17
N LEU A 39 -24.29 12.04 -5.12
CA LEU A 39 -24.28 13.21 -6.01
C LEU A 39 -25.56 13.32 -6.87
N ILE A 40 -26.09 12.18 -7.33
CA ILE A 40 -27.31 12.13 -8.15
C ILE A 40 -28.58 12.28 -7.30
N LYS A 41 -28.72 11.47 -6.24
CA LYS A 41 -29.98 11.39 -5.47
C LYS A 41 -30.04 12.30 -4.25
N LYS A 42 -28.90 12.85 -3.80
CA LYS A 42 -28.74 13.67 -2.59
C LYS A 42 -29.37 13.10 -1.32
N ASN A 43 -29.48 11.78 -1.23
CA ASN A 43 -30.06 11.08 -0.08
C ASN A 43 -28.98 10.81 0.99
N SER A 44 -29.25 11.20 2.23
CA SER A 44 -28.33 11.06 3.37
C SER A 44 -27.88 9.62 3.62
N ARG A 45 -28.71 8.61 3.30
CA ARG A 45 -28.34 7.20 3.49
C ARG A 45 -27.11 6.80 2.67
N TYR A 46 -26.96 7.29 1.44
CA TYR A 46 -25.79 6.97 0.61
C TYR A 46 -24.53 7.64 1.15
N TYR A 47 -24.68 8.82 1.76
CA TYR A 47 -23.58 9.50 2.42
C TYR A 47 -23.07 8.70 3.63
N ASP A 48 -23.97 8.18 4.45
CA ASP A 48 -23.58 7.38 5.62
C ASP A 48 -22.84 6.10 5.19
N TYR A 49 -23.25 5.46 4.09
CA TYR A 49 -22.52 4.32 3.53
C TYR A 49 -21.15 4.71 2.94
N LEU A 50 -21.07 5.85 2.24
CA LEU A 50 -19.80 6.40 1.75
C LEU A 50 -18.80 6.59 2.90
N ILE A 51 -19.25 7.20 4.00
CA ILE A 51 -18.41 7.43 5.18
C ILE A 51 -17.96 6.11 5.81
N LYS A 52 -18.85 5.11 5.93
CA LYS A 52 -18.47 3.77 6.41
C LYS A 52 -17.40 3.13 5.51
N CYS A 53 -17.54 3.22 4.19
CA CYS A 53 -16.52 2.73 3.25
C CYS A 53 -15.18 3.46 3.42
N LEU A 54 -15.20 4.77 3.67
CA LEU A 54 -13.98 5.53 3.97
C LEU A 54 -13.29 5.01 5.23
N TYR A 55 -14.03 4.88 6.34
CA TYR A 55 -13.46 4.35 7.59
C TYR A 55 -12.87 2.95 7.42
N ILE A 56 -13.58 2.07 6.72
CA ILE A 56 -13.10 0.70 6.45
C ILE A 56 -11.84 0.73 5.59
N SER A 57 -11.81 1.50 4.50
CA SER A 57 -10.63 1.59 3.63
C SER A 57 -9.43 2.18 4.37
N THR A 58 -9.60 3.24 5.14
CA THR A 58 -8.54 3.81 5.98
C THR A 58 -8.03 2.81 7.01
N GLY A 59 -8.92 2.06 7.67
CA GLY A 59 -8.53 1.00 8.61
C GLY A 59 -7.71 -0.11 7.96
N LEU A 60 -8.10 -0.54 6.75
CA LEU A 60 -7.34 -1.52 5.96
C LEU A 60 -5.96 -0.98 5.55
N TYR A 61 -5.89 0.28 5.11
CA TYR A 61 -4.62 0.93 4.78
C TYR A 61 -3.69 1.05 5.98
N LEU A 62 -4.22 1.44 7.15
CA LEU A 62 -3.44 1.50 8.39
C LEU A 62 -2.94 0.11 8.81
N THR A 63 -3.80 -0.90 8.75
CA THR A 63 -3.43 -2.27 9.13
C THR A 63 -2.33 -2.81 8.23
N GLY A 64 -2.47 -2.64 6.90
CA GLY A 64 -1.43 -3.07 5.98
C GLY A 64 -0.13 -2.26 6.14
N PHE A 65 -0.21 -0.96 6.44
CA PHE A 65 0.98 -0.15 6.72
C PHE A 65 1.71 -0.59 7.99
N LEU A 66 0.98 -0.94 9.06
CA LEU A 66 1.59 -1.48 10.29
C LEU A 66 2.29 -2.82 10.03
N MET A 67 1.70 -3.69 9.19
CA MET A 67 2.35 -4.93 8.77
C MET A 67 3.61 -4.68 7.95
N LEU A 68 3.58 -3.71 7.01
CA LEU A 68 4.76 -3.28 6.26
C LEU A 68 5.84 -2.71 7.18
N ALA A 69 5.47 -1.88 8.14
CA ALA A 69 6.41 -1.30 9.11
C ALA A 69 7.04 -2.37 10.01
N TRP A 70 6.25 -3.33 10.50
CA TRP A 70 6.77 -4.49 11.22
C TRP A 70 7.79 -5.25 10.37
N PHE A 71 7.46 -5.51 9.10
CA PHE A 71 8.35 -6.23 8.19
C PHE A 71 9.66 -5.47 7.95
N HIS A 72 9.63 -4.14 7.88
CA HIS A 72 10.84 -3.32 7.80
C HIS A 72 11.72 -3.43 9.04
N VAL A 73 11.13 -3.43 10.23
CA VAL A 73 11.89 -3.64 11.48
C VAL A 73 12.55 -5.02 11.46
N GLN A 74 11.83 -6.06 11.03
CA GLN A 74 12.42 -7.39 10.89
C GLN A 74 13.58 -7.41 9.90
N ILE A 75 13.47 -6.75 8.74
CA ILE A 75 14.58 -6.65 7.77
C ILE A 75 15.78 -5.93 8.38
N TYR A 76 15.54 -4.78 9.03
CA TYR A 76 16.59 -3.96 9.62
C TYR A 76 17.40 -4.73 10.67
N ASP A 77 16.71 -5.46 11.53
CA ASP A 77 17.35 -6.23 12.61
C ASP A 77 18.08 -7.48 12.10
N THR A 78 17.85 -7.93 10.86
CA THR A 78 18.24 -9.28 10.45
C THR A 78 19.06 -9.41 9.18
N VAL A 79 19.01 -8.45 8.26
CA VAL A 79 19.79 -8.51 7.01
C VAL A 79 21.20 -7.98 7.27
N LEU A 80 22.12 -8.91 7.54
CA LEU A 80 23.56 -8.64 7.44
C LEU A 80 23.92 -8.54 5.96
N ILE A 81 24.57 -7.45 5.57
CA ILE A 81 25.04 -7.26 4.18
C ILE A 81 26.19 -8.23 3.93
N GLU A 82 25.91 -9.38 3.32
CA GLU A 82 26.93 -10.33 2.93
C GLU A 82 27.53 -9.95 1.56
N TYR A 83 28.76 -9.43 1.60
CA TYR A 83 29.57 -9.23 0.40
C TYR A 83 30.19 -10.57 -0.04
N PRO A 84 30.21 -10.88 -1.36
CA PRO A 84 31.01 -11.98 -1.89
C PRO A 84 32.48 -11.80 -1.47
N ALA A 85 33.14 -12.90 -1.10
CA ALA A 85 34.43 -12.88 -0.40
C ALA A 85 35.52 -12.04 -1.09
N ALA A 86 35.49 -11.95 -2.42
CA ALA A 86 36.43 -11.14 -3.21
C ALA A 86 36.21 -9.62 -3.10
N LEU A 87 34.97 -9.17 -2.85
CA LEU A 87 34.60 -7.74 -2.78
C LEU A 87 34.61 -7.19 -1.36
N ARG A 88 34.64 -8.09 -0.35
CA ARG A 88 34.65 -7.76 1.08
C ARG A 88 35.87 -6.92 1.51
N GLN A 89 36.96 -6.98 0.73
CA GLN A 89 38.19 -6.21 0.97
C GLN A 89 38.30 -4.90 0.15
N MET A 90 37.54 -4.75 -0.93
CA MET A 90 37.65 -3.60 -1.84
C MET A 90 36.63 -2.50 -1.59
N ILE A 91 35.50 -2.82 -0.94
CA ILE A 91 34.42 -1.87 -0.70
C ILE A 91 34.36 -1.59 0.80
N PRO A 92 34.61 -0.33 1.25
CA PRO A 92 34.38 0.03 2.64
C PRO A 92 32.90 -0.18 2.96
N VAL A 93 32.63 -1.18 3.80
CA VAL A 93 31.31 -1.68 4.22
C VAL A 93 30.41 -0.58 4.80
N GLU A 94 31.02 0.54 5.22
CA GLU A 94 30.37 1.68 5.84
C GLU A 94 29.54 2.54 4.85
N ASN A 95 29.80 2.43 3.53
CA ASN A 95 29.20 3.30 2.51
C ASN A 95 28.36 2.59 1.44
N SER A 96 28.27 1.27 1.50
CA SER A 96 27.69 0.47 0.45
C SER A 96 26.19 0.27 0.66
N ARG A 97 25.40 1.08 -0.04
CA ARG A 97 23.93 1.06 0.04
C ARG A 97 23.39 -0.06 -0.85
N ILE A 98 22.57 -0.93 -0.26
CA ILE A 98 21.75 -1.88 -1.01
C ILE A 98 20.96 -1.08 -2.05
N ALA A 99 21.03 -1.49 -3.33
CA ALA A 99 20.11 -1.00 -4.34
C ALA A 99 18.70 -1.29 -3.83
N ALA A 100 18.01 -0.25 -3.35
CA ALA A 100 16.71 -0.41 -2.72
C ALA A 100 15.82 -1.23 -3.66
N PRO A 101 15.38 -2.43 -3.27
CA PRO A 101 14.61 -3.29 -4.16
C PRO A 101 13.39 -2.52 -4.64
N LEU A 102 13.03 -2.65 -5.94
CA LEU A 102 11.88 -1.99 -6.57
C LEU A 102 10.56 -2.08 -5.76
N TRP A 103 10.45 -3.10 -4.91
CA TRP A 103 9.35 -3.27 -3.95
C TRP A 103 9.22 -2.08 -2.97
N ILE A 104 10.32 -1.48 -2.48
CA ILE A 104 10.29 -0.29 -1.59
C ILE A 104 9.71 0.95 -2.29
N GLU A 105 9.82 1.05 -3.62
CA GLU A 105 9.19 2.14 -4.38
C GLU A 105 7.68 1.98 -4.46
N SER A 106 7.20 0.73 -4.59
CA SER A 106 5.77 0.43 -4.62
C SER A 106 5.08 0.73 -3.28
N GLU A 107 5.78 0.62 -2.16
CA GLU A 107 5.24 0.95 -0.83
C GLU A 107 4.94 2.44 -0.63
N LYS A 108 5.67 3.32 -1.34
CA LYS A 108 5.42 4.76 -1.29
C LYS A 108 4.01 5.09 -1.77
N LEU A 109 3.53 4.43 -2.84
CA LEU A 109 2.17 4.62 -3.34
C LEU A 109 1.13 4.17 -2.30
N TYR A 110 1.40 3.07 -1.58
CA TYR A 110 0.54 2.61 -0.51
C TYR A 110 0.48 3.62 0.65
N PHE A 111 1.63 4.16 1.06
CA PHE A 111 1.71 5.22 2.07
C PHE A 111 0.93 6.48 1.65
N TRP A 112 1.08 6.94 0.41
CA TRP A 112 0.33 8.11 -0.08
C TRP A 112 -1.18 7.85 -0.14
N ALA A 113 -1.60 6.64 -0.53
CA ALA A 113 -3.01 6.24 -0.48
C ALA A 113 -3.58 6.27 0.94
N MET A 114 -2.82 5.77 1.91
CA MET A 114 -3.17 5.86 3.33
C MET A 114 -3.33 7.32 3.77
N CYS A 115 -2.32 8.16 3.51
CA CYS A 115 -2.36 9.59 3.86
C CYS A 115 -3.55 10.32 3.24
N ALA A 116 -3.85 10.06 1.95
CA ALA A 116 -5.01 10.63 1.28
C ALA A 116 -6.34 10.18 1.93
N SER A 117 -6.44 8.93 2.35
CA SER A 117 -7.62 8.41 3.05
C SER A 117 -7.83 9.07 4.42
N ILE A 118 -6.75 9.26 5.19
CA ILE A 118 -6.78 9.94 6.49
C ILE A 118 -7.15 11.41 6.30
N PHE A 119 -6.57 12.07 5.29
CA PHE A 119 -6.92 13.45 4.96
C PHE A 119 -8.40 13.59 4.63
N ALA A 120 -8.97 12.67 3.84
CA ALA A 120 -10.38 12.68 3.49
C ALA A 120 -11.30 12.63 4.72
N MET A 121 -10.89 11.96 5.80
CA MET A 121 -11.65 11.92 7.05
C MET A 121 -11.82 13.31 7.68
N THR A 122 -10.88 14.23 7.47
CA THR A 122 -10.94 15.61 7.99
C THR A 122 -12.01 16.45 7.29
N VAL A 123 -12.38 16.08 6.06
CA VAL A 123 -13.32 16.84 5.19
C VAL A 123 -14.76 16.34 5.30
N THR A 124 -15.02 15.36 6.18
CA THR A 124 -16.33 14.72 6.37
C THR A 124 -17.44 15.66 6.84
N LYS A 125 -17.13 16.88 7.30
CA LYS A 125 -18.18 17.86 7.65
C LYS A 125 -18.89 18.45 6.42
N ARG A 126 -18.26 18.44 5.24
CA ARG A 126 -18.77 19.07 4.01
C ARG A 126 -19.22 17.98 3.02
N LYS A 127 -20.49 17.57 3.10
CA LYS A 127 -21.02 16.38 2.41
C LYS A 127 -20.81 16.37 0.89
N ASP A 128 -21.02 17.51 0.24
CA ASP A 128 -20.91 17.61 -1.23
C ASP A 128 -19.45 17.50 -1.69
N ILE A 129 -18.54 18.20 -1.00
CA ILE A 129 -17.10 18.12 -1.25
C ILE A 129 -16.58 16.71 -0.97
N MET A 130 -17.00 16.12 0.15
CA MET A 130 -16.59 14.77 0.54
C MET A 130 -17.04 13.72 -0.47
N SER A 131 -18.23 13.88 -1.05
CA SER A 131 -18.71 12.97 -2.08
C SER A 131 -17.87 13.10 -3.34
N PHE A 132 -17.66 14.31 -3.85
CA PHE A 132 -16.76 14.52 -4.98
C PHE A 132 -15.35 13.94 -4.73
N LEU A 133 -14.79 14.20 -3.56
CA LEU A 133 -13.51 13.61 -3.13
C LEU A 133 -13.56 12.08 -3.07
N GLY A 134 -14.69 11.50 -2.65
CA GLY A 134 -14.93 10.06 -2.62
C GLY A 134 -14.85 9.41 -4.00
N VAL A 135 -15.32 10.09 -5.07
CA VAL A 135 -15.15 9.61 -6.46
C VAL A 135 -13.67 9.61 -6.82
N ILE A 136 -12.98 10.74 -6.60
CA ILE A 136 -11.56 10.90 -6.91
C ILE A 136 -10.73 9.84 -6.18
N LEU A 137 -10.95 9.67 -4.88
CA LEU A 137 -10.27 8.66 -4.06
C LEU A 137 -10.54 7.24 -4.57
N SER A 138 -11.77 6.93 -5.00
CA SER A 138 -12.06 5.61 -5.55
C SER A 138 -11.24 5.30 -6.80
N ILE A 139 -11.04 6.30 -7.67
CA ILE A 139 -10.23 6.17 -8.88
C ILE A 139 -8.77 6.06 -8.50
N PHE A 140 -8.31 6.95 -7.61
CA PHE A 140 -6.94 6.96 -7.13
C PHE A 140 -6.53 5.62 -6.49
N PHE A 141 -7.34 5.05 -5.60
CA PHE A 141 -7.06 3.75 -4.98
C PHE A 141 -6.96 2.62 -6.01
N ARG A 142 -7.84 2.59 -7.01
CA ARG A 142 -7.76 1.60 -8.11
C ARG A 142 -6.50 1.78 -8.94
N CYS A 143 -6.13 3.02 -9.27
CA CYS A 143 -4.88 3.32 -9.96
C CYS A 143 -3.67 2.87 -9.14
N CYS A 144 -3.60 3.22 -7.86
CA CYS A 144 -2.53 2.80 -6.96
C CYS A 144 -2.37 1.28 -6.92
N ILE A 145 -3.48 0.53 -6.81
CA ILE A 145 -3.46 -0.94 -6.79
C ILE A 145 -3.00 -1.51 -8.14
N PHE A 146 -3.46 -0.94 -9.26
CA PHE A 146 -3.03 -1.35 -10.59
C PHE A 146 -1.52 -1.19 -10.78
N PHE A 147 -0.96 -0.04 -10.38
CA PHE A 147 0.47 0.20 -10.42
C PHE A 147 1.23 -0.70 -9.43
N LEU A 148 0.73 -0.90 -8.20
CA LEU A 148 1.32 -1.81 -7.22
C LEU A 148 1.54 -3.22 -7.80
N LYS A 149 0.54 -3.75 -8.52
CA LYS A 149 0.60 -5.07 -9.14
C LYS A 149 1.60 -5.12 -10.31
N SER A 150 1.77 -4.02 -11.04
CA SER A 150 2.75 -3.92 -12.12
C SER A 150 4.19 -3.99 -11.60
N PHE A 151 4.48 -3.39 -10.44
CA PHE A 151 5.83 -3.38 -9.85
C PHE A 151 6.21 -4.68 -9.12
N GLN A 152 5.24 -5.56 -8.82
CA GLN A 152 5.49 -6.86 -8.19
C GLN A 152 5.92 -7.97 -9.17
N ARG A 153 5.76 -7.77 -10.49
CA ARG A 153 6.30 -8.70 -11.47
C ARG A 153 7.81 -8.45 -11.59
N PRO A 154 8.68 -9.43 -11.28
CA PRO A 154 10.05 -9.34 -11.75
C PRO A 154 9.96 -9.19 -13.27
N SER A 155 10.62 -8.18 -13.83
CA SER A 155 10.89 -8.13 -15.26
C SER A 155 11.50 -9.48 -15.63
N SER A 156 10.84 -10.25 -16.48
CA SER A 156 11.33 -11.51 -17.04
C SER A 156 12.62 -11.37 -17.87
N ASP A 157 13.28 -10.21 -17.79
CA ASP A 157 14.27 -9.72 -18.75
C ASP A 157 15.58 -9.31 -18.04
N SER A 158 15.86 -9.88 -16.87
CA SER A 158 17.20 -9.83 -16.27
C SER A 158 17.74 -11.25 -16.08
N GLU A 159 17.90 -11.95 -17.19
CA GLU A 159 19.04 -12.87 -17.36
C GLU A 159 20.31 -12.01 -17.42
N TRP A 160 20.94 -11.73 -16.28
CA TRP A 160 22.35 -11.34 -16.17
C TRP A 160 22.91 -11.83 -14.85
#